data_AF-A0A529HNH7-F1
#
_entry.id   AF-A0A529HNH7-F1
#
_cell.length_a   1.000
_cell.length_b   1.000
_cell.length_c   1.000
_cell.angle_alpha   90.00
_cell.angle_beta   90.00
_cell.angle_gamma   90.00
#
_symmetry.space_group_name_H-M   'P 1'
#
loop_
_entity.id
_entity.type
_entity.pdbx_description
1 polymer ?
#
loop_
_entity_poly.entity_id
_entity_poly.type
_entity_poly.pdbx_seq_one_letter_code
_entity_poly.pdbx_strand_id
1 'polypeptide(L)'
;SAHMTVLTARVAGCERVITCAPPFRGKIADKIVAAQALAGADEIYCLGGVQAIAAMAYGTETIAPVDILAGPGNAYVAEAKRLLFGEVGIDLFAGPTETLVIADDSVDGEIVATDLLG
;
A
#
# COMPACT_ATOMS: atom_id res chain seq x y z
N SER A 1 2.24 -5.28 4.44
CA SER A 1 1.98 -3.87 4.10
C SER A 1 0.70 -3.33 4.74
N ALA A 2 -0.45 -4.04 4.70
CA ALA A 2 -1.73 -3.54 5.23
C ALA A 2 -1.62 -2.87 6.62
N HIS A 3 -0.99 -3.53 7.59
CA HIS A 3 -0.75 -2.96 8.92
C HIS A 3 0.06 -1.66 8.89
N MET A 4 1.09 -1.55 8.05
CA MET A 4 1.93 -0.34 7.99
C MET A 4 1.18 0.89 7.49
N THR A 5 0.16 0.72 6.66
CA THR A 5 -0.61 1.85 6.09
C THR A 5 -1.90 2.10 6.86
N VAL A 6 -2.71 1.06 7.07
CA VAL A 6 -4.03 1.16 7.71
C VAL A 6 -3.88 1.54 9.18
N LEU A 7 -3.01 0.86 9.92
CA LEU A 7 -2.84 1.14 11.35
C LEU A 7 -2.28 2.55 11.56
N THR A 8 -1.37 3.00 10.70
CA THR A 8 -0.83 4.36 10.74
C THR A 8 -1.94 5.41 10.57
N ALA A 9 -2.84 5.22 9.59
CA ALA A 9 -3.99 6.11 9.40
C ALA A 9 -4.94 6.09 10.61
N ARG A 10 -5.19 4.91 11.19
CA ARG A 10 -6.05 4.77 12.38
C ARG A 10 -5.46 5.43 13.61
N VAL A 11 -4.15 5.27 13.85
CA VAL A 11 -3.44 5.93 14.96
C VAL A 11 -3.37 7.44 14.74
N ALA A 12 -3.28 7.90 13.49
CA ALA A 12 -3.35 9.32 13.15
C ALA A 12 -4.75 9.93 13.34
N GLY A 13 -5.79 9.12 13.58
CA GLY A 13 -7.15 9.59 13.83
C GLY A 13 -7.99 9.81 12.58
N CYS A 14 -7.64 9.20 11.44
CA CYS A 14 -8.50 9.23 10.25
C CYS A 14 -9.87 8.60 10.56
N GLU A 15 -10.94 9.35 10.33
CA GLU A 15 -12.32 8.90 10.60
C GLU A 15 -12.76 7.76 9.67
N ARG A 16 -12.18 7.70 8.46
CA ARG A 16 -12.48 6.70 7.42
C ARG A 16 -11.20 6.21 6.76
N VAL A 17 -10.98 4.90 6.81
CA VAL A 17 -9.84 4.23 6.18
C VAL A 17 -10.36 3.12 5.26
N ILE A 18 -10.29 3.37 3.95
CA ILE A 18 -10.65 2.37 2.95
C ILE A 18 -9.42 1.66 2.41
N THR A 19 -9.61 0.43 1.95
CA THR A 19 -8.53 -0.36 1.35
C THR A 19 -8.97 -1.07 0.10
N CYS A 20 -8.04 -1.22 -0.84
CA CYS A 20 -8.22 -2.01 -2.05
C CYS A 20 -7.24 -3.19 -2.03
N ALA A 21 -7.76 -4.41 -2.20
CA ALA A 21 -6.97 -5.62 -2.37
C ALA A 21 -7.38 -6.32 -3.69
N PRO A 22 -6.48 -6.46 -4.67
CA PRO A 22 -6.83 -7.15 -5.91
C PRO A 22 -7.18 -8.62 -5.61
N PRO A 23 -8.18 -9.20 -6.31
CA PRO A 23 -8.47 -10.61 -6.19
C PRO A 23 -7.26 -11.44 -6.65
N PHE A 24 -6.97 -12.53 -5.92
CA PHE A 24 -5.92 -13.47 -6.28
C PHE A 24 -6.56 -14.71 -6.92
N ARG A 25 -6.17 -15.00 -8.17
CA ARG A 25 -6.75 -16.11 -8.97
C ARG A 25 -8.30 -16.06 -9.02
N GLY A 26 -8.85 -14.87 -9.17
CA GLY A 26 -10.31 -14.64 -9.26
C GLY A 26 -11.06 -14.80 -7.94
N LYS A 27 -10.35 -14.93 -6.81
CA LYS A 27 -10.93 -15.04 -5.47
C LYS A 27 -10.45 -13.92 -4.57
N ILE A 28 -11.19 -13.70 -3.50
CA ILE A 28 -10.78 -12.79 -2.42
C ILE A 28 -9.44 -13.29 -1.85
N ALA A 29 -8.54 -12.36 -1.55
CA ALA A 29 -7.28 -12.68 -0.89
C ALA A 29 -7.48 -12.70 0.63
N ASP A 30 -8.01 -13.81 1.18
CA ASP A 30 -8.48 -13.92 2.57
C ASP A 30 -7.48 -13.40 3.61
N LYS A 31 -6.20 -13.72 3.47
CA LYS A 31 -5.15 -13.27 4.39
C LYS A 31 -4.93 -11.75 4.33
N ILE A 32 -5.07 -11.15 3.16
CA ILE A 32 -4.93 -9.70 2.98
C ILE A 32 -6.15 -9.00 3.59
N VAL A 33 -7.35 -9.50 3.31
CA VAL A 33 -8.60 -8.97 3.88
C VAL A 33 -8.60 -9.08 5.41
N ALA A 34 -8.17 -10.22 5.96
CA ALA A 34 -8.02 -10.39 7.40
C ALA A 34 -7.02 -9.39 7.99
N ALA A 35 -5.86 -9.18 7.36
CA ALA A 35 -4.89 -8.20 7.81
C ALA A 35 -5.40 -6.75 7.74
N GLN A 36 -6.19 -6.40 6.72
CA GLN A 36 -6.81 -5.08 6.60
C GLN A 36 -7.88 -4.85 7.68
N ALA A 37 -8.73 -5.85 7.92
CA ALA A 37 -9.76 -5.80 8.95
C ALA A 37 -9.13 -5.67 10.36
N LEU A 38 -8.11 -6.49 10.66
CA LEU A 38 -7.41 -6.44 11.95
C LEU A 38 -6.63 -5.13 12.16
N ALA A 39 -6.16 -4.50 11.07
CA ALA A 39 -5.51 -3.19 11.15
C ALA A 39 -6.50 -2.02 11.32
N GLY A 40 -7.81 -2.27 11.19
CA GLY A 40 -8.86 -1.28 11.37
C GLY A 40 -9.32 -0.58 10.10
N ALA A 41 -9.35 -1.26 8.94
CA ALA A 41 -10.00 -0.72 7.75
C ALA A 41 -11.53 -0.67 7.95
N ASP A 42 -12.17 0.43 7.55
CA ASP A 42 -13.63 0.60 7.59
C ASP A 42 -14.29 -0.05 6.38
N GLU A 43 -13.63 0.01 5.22
CA GLU A 43 -14.12 -0.56 3.96
C GLU A 43 -13.00 -1.32 3.26
N ILE A 44 -13.33 -2.50 2.71
CA ILE A 44 -12.40 -3.35 1.98
C ILE A 44 -12.99 -3.70 0.61
N TYR A 45 -12.36 -3.21 -0.44
CA TYR A 45 -12.76 -3.43 -1.83
C TYR A 45 -11.85 -4.46 -2.49
N CYS A 46 -12.46 -5.47 -3.12
CA CYS A 46 -11.75 -6.46 -3.93
C CYS A 46 -11.39 -5.89 -5.32
N LEU A 47 -10.51 -4.90 -5.33
CA LEU A 47 -10.10 -4.10 -6.49
C LEU A 47 -8.59 -3.81 -6.38
N GLY A 48 -7.89 -3.60 -7.50
CA GLY A 48 -6.48 -3.19 -7.48
C GLY A 48 -6.07 -2.49 -8.77
N GLY A 49 -4.80 -2.14 -8.90
CA GLY A 49 -4.29 -1.47 -10.11
C GLY A 49 -4.74 -0.02 -10.26
N VAL A 50 -4.62 0.51 -11.48
CA VAL A 50 -4.94 1.92 -11.82
C VAL A 50 -6.40 2.24 -11.53
N GLN A 51 -7.30 1.30 -11.80
CA GLN A 51 -8.73 1.45 -11.56
C GLN A 51 -9.08 1.59 -10.07
N ALA A 52 -8.31 0.96 -9.17
CA ALA A 52 -8.50 1.15 -7.73
C ALA A 52 -8.07 2.56 -7.31
N ILE A 53 -6.92 3.01 -7.81
CA ILE A 53 -6.42 4.37 -7.56
C ILE A 53 -7.43 5.41 -8.06
N ALA A 54 -7.91 5.27 -9.29
CA ALA A 54 -8.90 6.19 -9.87
C ALA A 54 -10.23 6.16 -9.10
N ALA A 55 -10.73 4.98 -8.74
CA ALA A 55 -11.97 4.85 -7.98
C ALA A 55 -11.87 5.47 -6.58
N MET A 56 -10.72 5.34 -5.90
CA MET A 56 -10.51 5.98 -4.61
C MET A 56 -10.28 7.50 -4.74
N ALA A 57 -9.63 7.97 -5.80
CA ALA A 57 -9.39 9.41 -6.00
C ALA A 57 -10.66 10.17 -6.41
N TYR A 58 -11.38 9.68 -7.41
CA TYR A 58 -12.54 10.37 -7.99
C TYR A 58 -13.87 9.95 -7.38
N GLY A 59 -13.90 8.78 -6.73
CA GLY A 59 -15.12 8.14 -6.32
C GLY A 59 -15.85 7.44 -7.46
N THR A 60 -16.81 6.60 -7.08
CA THR A 60 -17.76 5.91 -7.95
C THR A 60 -19.13 5.92 -7.26
N GLU A 61 -20.13 5.29 -7.86
CA GLU A 61 -21.44 5.08 -7.23
C GLU A 61 -21.36 4.26 -5.94
N THR A 62 -20.30 3.47 -5.76
CA THR A 62 -20.11 2.58 -4.60
C THR A 62 -18.91 2.91 -3.74
N ILE A 63 -17.96 3.72 -4.23
CA ILE A 63 -16.73 4.10 -3.52
C ILE A 63 -16.73 5.61 -3.37
N ALA A 64 -16.92 6.12 -2.15
CA ALA A 64 -16.74 7.55 -1.92
C ALA A 64 -15.24 7.92 -2.00
N PRO A 65 -14.89 9.08 -2.59
CA PRO A 65 -13.50 9.50 -2.78
C PRO A 65 -12.76 9.67 -1.44
N VAL A 66 -11.43 9.70 -1.48
CA VAL A 66 -10.55 9.92 -0.32
C VAL A 66 -9.66 11.13 -0.49
N ASP A 67 -9.18 11.67 0.62
CA ASP A 67 -8.31 12.84 0.62
C ASP A 67 -6.83 12.49 0.38
N ILE A 68 -6.42 11.26 0.69
CA ILE A 68 -5.04 10.79 0.54
C ILE A 68 -4.97 9.32 0.11
N LEU A 69 -4.06 9.03 -0.83
CA LEU A 69 -3.73 7.70 -1.31
C LEU A 69 -2.35 7.27 -0.81
N ALA A 70 -2.32 6.21 -0.02
CA ALA A 70 -1.08 5.65 0.52
C ALA A 70 -0.91 4.18 0.13
N GLY A 71 0.35 3.76 0.05
CA GLY A 71 0.75 2.39 -0.21
C GLY A 71 1.49 2.21 -1.54
N PRO A 72 2.41 1.24 -1.59
CA PRO A 72 3.16 0.93 -2.79
C PRO A 72 2.30 0.17 -3.81
N GLY A 73 2.76 0.16 -5.06
CA GLY A 73 2.19 -0.67 -6.10
C GLY A 73 3.17 -0.85 -7.25
N ASN A 74 2.76 -1.57 -8.28
CA ASN A 74 3.55 -1.70 -9.49
C ASN A 74 3.69 -0.34 -10.22
N ALA A 75 4.48 -0.31 -11.30
CA ALA A 75 4.72 0.90 -12.08
C ALA A 75 3.43 1.63 -12.52
N TYR A 76 2.36 0.89 -12.81
CA TYR A 76 1.07 1.47 -13.20
C TYR A 76 0.38 2.20 -12.05
N VAL A 77 0.40 1.61 -10.84
CA VAL A 77 -0.14 2.25 -9.63
C VAL A 77 0.67 3.49 -9.27
N ALA A 78 2.00 3.40 -9.35
CA ALA A 78 2.89 4.52 -9.10
C ALA A 78 2.62 5.68 -10.07
N GLU A 79 2.51 5.38 -11.37
CA GLU A 79 2.20 6.39 -12.38
C GLU A 79 0.79 6.97 -12.23
N ALA A 80 -0.22 6.15 -11.89
CA ALA A 80 -1.56 6.64 -11.64
C ALA A 80 -1.60 7.62 -10.46
N LYS A 81 -0.93 7.29 -9.34
CA LYS A 81 -0.78 8.23 -8.21
C LYS A 81 -0.04 9.49 -8.63
N ARG A 82 0.98 9.37 -9.49
CA ARG A 82 1.73 10.53 -10.00
C ARG A 82 0.86 11.48 -10.81
N LEU A 83 0.00 10.95 -11.67
CA LEU A 83 -0.92 11.74 -12.50
C LEU A 83 -2.00 12.45 -11.65
N LEU A 84 -2.39 11.86 -10.53
CA LEU A 84 -3.41 12.39 -9.62
C LEU A 84 -2.86 13.34 -8.55
N PHE A 85 -1.53 13.50 -8.47
CA PHE A 85 -0.92 14.37 -7.49
C PHE A 85 -1.38 15.82 -7.68
N GLY A 86 -1.97 16.39 -6.62
CA GLY A 86 -2.56 17.73 -6.63
C GLY A 86 -4.09 17.72 -6.70
N GLU A 87 -4.70 16.65 -7.19
CA GLU A 87 -6.15 16.40 -7.08
C GLU A 87 -6.48 15.62 -5.80
N VAL A 88 -5.61 14.68 -5.43
CA VAL A 88 -5.65 13.93 -4.17
C VAL A 88 -4.25 13.91 -3.55
N GLY A 89 -4.17 13.85 -2.22
CA GLY A 89 -2.89 13.64 -1.54
C GLY A 89 -2.30 12.27 -1.93
N ILE A 90 -0.98 12.19 -2.03
CA ILE A 90 -0.26 10.92 -2.13
C ILE A 90 0.88 10.89 -1.11
N ASP A 91 1.24 9.71 -0.62
CA ASP A 91 2.37 9.53 0.30
C ASP A 91 3.72 9.86 -0.35
N LEU A 92 4.07 9.19 -1.45
CA LEU A 92 5.33 9.33 -2.18
C LEU A 92 5.23 8.76 -3.61
N PHE A 93 6.14 9.19 -4.47
CA PHE A 93 6.39 8.54 -5.76
C PHE A 93 7.24 7.29 -5.53
N ALA A 94 6.60 6.11 -5.57
CA ALA A 94 7.28 4.86 -5.24
C ALA A 94 8.33 4.51 -6.30
N GLY A 95 9.59 4.38 -5.85
CA GLY A 95 10.71 3.87 -6.64
C GLY A 95 10.94 2.36 -6.42
N PRO A 96 11.95 1.77 -7.09
CA PRO A 96 12.38 0.41 -6.79
C PRO A 96 12.88 0.30 -5.35
N THR A 97 12.69 -0.87 -4.73
CA THR A 97 13.26 -1.16 -3.41
C THR A 97 14.77 -1.32 -3.51
N GLU A 98 15.49 -0.68 -2.59
CA GLU A 98 16.95 -0.77 -2.47
C GLU A 98 17.33 -1.04 -1.01
N THR A 99 18.39 -1.81 -0.79
CA THR A 99 18.95 -2.11 0.54
C THR A 99 20.46 -1.86 0.51
N LEU A 100 20.99 -1.20 1.54
CA LEU A 100 22.43 -0.95 1.73
C LEU A 100 22.86 -1.55 3.07
N VAL A 101 23.91 -2.39 3.03
CA VAL A 101 24.55 -2.94 4.23
C VAL A 101 25.97 -2.38 4.32
N ILE A 102 26.32 -1.80 5.47
CA ILE A 102 27.69 -1.38 5.80
C ILE A 102 28.23 -2.39 6.80
N ALA A 103 29.30 -3.10 6.44
CA ALA A 103 29.90 -4.18 7.21
C ALA A 103 31.43 -4.05 7.23
N ASP A 104 32.04 -4.46 8.34
CA ASP A 104 33.48 -4.62 8.51
C ASP A 104 33.85 -6.10 8.79
N ASP A 105 35.07 -6.38 9.22
CA ASP A 105 35.55 -7.73 9.49
C ASP A 105 35.03 -8.34 10.82
N SER A 106 34.23 -7.59 11.59
CA SER A 106 33.68 -8.05 12.86
C SER A 106 32.33 -8.77 12.75
N VAL A 107 31.67 -8.74 11.58
CA VAL A 107 30.33 -9.28 11.38
C VAL A 107 30.33 -10.67 10.71
N ASP A 108 29.27 -11.43 10.95
CA ASP A 108 29.00 -12.69 10.25
C ASP A 108 28.57 -12.42 8.80
N GLY A 109 29.36 -12.90 7.84
CA GLY A 109 29.10 -12.74 6.42
C GLY A 109 27.82 -13.44 5.94
N GLU A 110 27.37 -14.51 6.59
CA GLU A 110 26.12 -15.19 6.22
C GLU A 110 24.90 -14.32 6.57
N ILE A 111 24.96 -13.59 7.68
CA ILE A 111 23.91 -12.64 8.07
C ILE A 111 23.82 -11.50 7.05
N VAL A 112 24.97 -10.93 6.66
CA VAL A 112 25.03 -9.86 5.65
C VAL A 112 24.46 -10.33 4.31
N ALA A 113 24.81 -11.55 3.87
CA ALA A 113 24.29 -12.11 2.64
C ALA A 113 22.76 -12.32 2.72
N THR A 114 22.25 -12.76 3.87
CA THR A 114 20.82 -12.95 4.10
C THR A 114 20.06 -11.62 4.06
N ASP A 115 20.58 -10.58 4.70
CA ASP A 115 19.98 -9.24 4.69
C ASP A 115 19.91 -8.62 3.28
N LEU A 116 20.89 -8.91 2.43
CA LEU A 116 20.91 -8.43 1.04
C LEU A 116 19.90 -9.16 0.15
N LEU A 117 19.60 -10.43 0.42
CA LEU A 117 18.64 -11.22 -0.36
C LEU A 117 17.19 -10.85 -0.02
N GLY A 118 16.92 -10.55 1.25
CA GLY A 118 15.58 -10.28 1.77
C GLY A 118 14.75 -11.53 2.04
#